data_AF-A0A399Q0S9-F1
#
_entry.id   AF-A0A399Q0S9-F1
#
_cell.length_a   1.000
_cell.length_b   1.000
_cell.length_c   1.000
_cell.angle_alpha   90.00
_cell.angle_beta   90.00
_cell.angle_gamma   90.00
#
_symmetry.space_group_name_H-M   'P 1'
#
loop_
_entity.id
_entity.type
_entity.pdbx_description
1 polymer ?
#
loop_
_entity_poly.entity_id
_entity_poly.type
_entity_poly.pdbx_seq_one_letter_code
_entity_poly.pdbx_strand_id
1 'polypeptide(L)'
;MIRYVLIETNNLIPFAKVLQFVDAEQMPSIPPGASGFWVETSVDTPIQIGWKAEYTVNGWVFSEPTYQDQVDIVANRVRFLLGAAEGWLMLNPLQYKLDMGIATPEEQASLLAYKQYYVAVCEVKTQSGYPYTVTWPVAPF
;
A
#
# COMPACT_ATOMS: atom_id res chain seq x y z
N MET A 1 -25.83 19.35 10.23
CA MET A 1 -25.23 18.34 9.35
C MET A 1 -23.79 18.19 9.76
N ILE A 2 -23.32 16.95 9.96
CA ILE A 2 -21.96 16.64 10.42
C ILE A 2 -21.21 16.01 9.26
N ARG A 3 -19.92 16.33 9.10
CA ARG A 3 -19.06 15.60 8.16
C ARG A 3 -18.42 14.43 8.88
N TYR A 4 -18.67 13.23 8.36
CA TYR A 4 -18.01 12.00 8.79
C TYR A 4 -16.87 11.70 7.83
N VAL A 5 -15.67 11.47 8.37
CA VAL A 5 -14.46 11.16 7.59
C VAL A 5 -14.01 9.76 7.94
N LEU A 6 -13.95 8.87 6.95
CA LEU A 6 -13.44 7.51 7.15
C LEU A 6 -11.93 7.55 7.05
N ILE A 7 -11.27 7.31 8.17
CA ILE A 7 -9.82 7.23 8.26
C ILE A 7 -9.41 5.77 8.04
N GLU A 8 -8.68 5.52 6.96
CA GLU A 8 -8.03 4.24 6.71
C GLU A 8 -6.78 4.10 7.59
N THR A 9 -6.67 2.95 8.24
CA THR A 9 -5.49 2.52 8.96
C THR A 9 -5.22 1.06 8.62
N ASN A 10 -4.10 0.76 7.99
CA ASN A 10 -3.64 -0.60 7.77
C ASN A 10 -2.11 -0.65 7.68
N ASN A 11 -1.55 -1.86 7.74
CA ASN A 11 -0.09 -2.06 7.70
C ASN A 11 0.54 -1.75 6.33
N LEU A 12 -0.27 -1.44 5.31
CA LEU A 12 0.19 -1.10 3.96
C LEU A 12 0.41 0.40 3.77
N ILE A 13 -0.08 1.25 4.68
CA ILE A 13 0.14 2.70 4.66
C ILE A 13 0.99 3.13 5.87
N PRO A 14 2.00 4.00 5.68
CA PRO A 14 2.88 4.44 6.76
C PRO A 14 2.21 5.41 7.76
N PHE A 15 1.04 5.95 7.40
CA PHE A 15 0.24 6.85 8.21
C PHE A 15 -1.24 6.72 7.81
N ALA A 16 -2.12 7.17 8.71
CA ALA A 16 -3.56 7.12 8.48
C ALA A 16 -4.00 8.10 7.39
N LYS A 17 -4.98 7.73 6.57
CA LYS A 17 -5.42 8.53 5.42
C LYS A 17 -6.91 8.67 5.34
N VAL A 18 -7.37 9.75 4.72
CA VAL A 18 -8.77 9.93 4.36
C VAL A 18 -9.12 8.99 3.21
N LEU A 19 -9.94 7.99 3.50
CA LEU A 19 -10.46 7.06 2.49
C LEU A 19 -11.67 7.65 1.77
N GLN A 20 -12.57 8.26 2.54
CA GLN A 20 -13.77 8.95 2.04
C GLN A 20 -14.32 9.88 3.12
N PHE A 21 -15.25 10.74 2.74
CA PHE A 21 -16.03 11.54 3.69
C PHE A 21 -17.47 11.70 3.18
N VAL A 22 -18.41 11.81 4.11
CA VAL A 22 -19.85 11.91 3.83
C VAL A 22 -20.47 12.90 4.81
N ASP A 23 -21.34 13.78 4.31
CA ASP A 23 -22.14 14.67 5.15
C ASP A 23 -23.47 13.98 5.50
N ALA A 24 -23.69 13.71 6.78
CA ALA A 24 -24.85 12.95 7.25
C ALA A 24 -25.32 13.43 8.64
N GLU A 25 -26.52 13.00 9.04
CA GLU A 25 -27.04 13.21 10.40
C GLU A 25 -26.58 12.15 11.40
N GLN A 26 -26.25 10.95 10.90
CA GLN A 26 -25.79 9.82 11.70
C GLN A 26 -24.55 9.21 11.05
N MET A 27 -23.69 8.63 11.89
CA MET A 27 -22.48 7.96 11.45
C MET A 27 -22.80 6.81 10.48
N PRO A 28 -22.19 6.79 9.27
CA PRO A 28 -22.40 5.71 8.32
C PRO A 28 -21.79 4.38 8.79
N SER A 29 -22.21 3.28 8.17
CA SER A 29 -21.48 2.01 8.27
C SER A 29 -20.17 2.07 7.48
N ILE A 30 -19.17 1.30 7.90
CA ILE A 30 -17.92 1.14 7.14
C ILE A 30 -18.22 0.32 5.88
N PRO A 31 -17.82 0.78 4.68
CA PRO A 31 -18.04 0.03 3.44
C PRO A 31 -17.40 -1.37 3.48
N PRO A 32 -18.01 -2.36 2.81
CA PRO A 32 -17.38 -3.68 2.65
C PRO A 32 -15.98 -3.58 2.06
N GLY A 33 -15.01 -4.25 2.69
CA GLY A 33 -13.61 -4.25 2.24
C GLY A 33 -12.79 -3.03 2.68
N ALA A 34 -13.40 -2.00 3.27
CA ALA A 34 -12.67 -0.92 3.91
C ALA A 34 -12.24 -1.31 5.32
N SER A 35 -11.09 -0.79 5.75
CA SER A 35 -10.58 -0.93 7.12
C SER A 35 -10.28 0.45 7.67
N GLY A 36 -10.77 0.76 8.87
CA GLY A 36 -10.67 2.10 9.42
C GLY A 36 -11.74 2.42 10.44
N PHE A 37 -11.89 3.70 10.75
CA PHE A 37 -12.93 4.21 11.63
C PHE A 37 -13.39 5.60 11.18
N TRP A 38 -14.63 5.93 11.53
CA TRP A 38 -15.20 7.25 11.25
C TRP A 38 -14.79 8.25 12.30
N VAL A 39 -14.53 9.49 11.87
CA VAL A 39 -14.35 10.64 12.76
C VAL A 39 -15.28 11.77 12.35
N GLU A 40 -15.77 12.50 13.35
CA GLU A 40 -16.66 13.64 13.15
C GLU A 40 -15.85 14.93 12.99
N THR A 41 -16.24 15.77 12.04
CA THR A 41 -15.64 17.09 11.83
C THR A 41 -16.67 18.09 11.32
N SER A 42 -16.29 19.37 11.30
CA SER A 42 -17.11 20.41 10.69
C SER A 42 -17.20 20.22 9.18
N VAL A 43 -18.36 20.53 8.59
CA VAL A 43 -18.56 20.55 7.13
C VAL A 43 -17.66 21.59 6.44
N ASP A 44 -17.17 22.58 7.17
CA ASP A 44 -16.26 23.61 6.69
C ASP A 44 -14.79 23.18 6.72
N THR A 45 -14.46 22.04 7.34
CA THR A 45 -13.10 21.52 7.38
C THR A 45 -12.64 21.14 5.96
N PRO A 46 -11.52 21.71 5.44
CA PRO A 46 -11.00 21.34 4.13
C PRO A 46 -10.41 19.94 4.18
N ILE A 47 -10.96 19.03 3.36
CA ILE A 47 -10.58 17.61 3.33
C ILE A 47 -10.62 17.12 1.88
N GLN A 48 -9.67 16.26 1.51
CA GLN A 48 -9.72 15.52 0.25
C GLN A 48 -9.38 14.04 0.49
N ILE A 49 -9.85 13.19 -0.43
CA ILE A 49 -9.48 11.77 -0.44
C ILE A 49 -7.96 11.64 -0.63
N GLY A 50 -7.34 10.76 0.14
CA GLY A 50 -5.90 10.52 0.12
C GLY A 50 -5.09 11.45 1.02
N TRP A 51 -5.69 12.48 1.62
CA TRP A 51 -5.02 13.33 2.59
C TRP A 51 -4.59 12.53 3.82
N LYS A 52 -3.47 12.95 4.40
CA LYS A 52 -2.95 12.43 5.65
C LYS A 52 -3.89 12.85 6.78
N ALA A 53 -4.15 11.94 7.72
CA ALA A 53 -4.92 12.20 8.92
C ALA A 53 -4.02 11.97 10.14
N GLU A 54 -3.76 13.03 10.91
CA GLU A 54 -2.94 12.97 12.12
C GLU A 54 -3.77 13.37 13.34
N TYR A 55 -3.66 12.59 14.40
CA TYR A 55 -4.30 12.94 15.67
C TYR A 55 -3.34 13.77 16.52
N THR A 56 -3.72 15.02 16.79
CA THR A 56 -2.96 15.96 17.61
C THR A 56 -3.64 16.17 18.96
N VAL A 57 -3.00 16.94 19.85
CA VAL A 57 -3.63 17.39 21.11
C VAL A 57 -4.94 18.16 20.88
N ASN A 58 -5.11 18.78 19.71
CA ASN A 58 -6.30 19.54 19.33
C ASN A 58 -7.29 18.75 18.46
N GLY A 59 -7.09 17.43 18.33
CA GLY A 59 -7.92 16.56 17.50
C GLY A 59 -7.31 16.26 16.13
N TRP A 60 -8.15 15.78 15.21
CA TRP A 60 -7.74 15.35 13.87
C TRP A 60 -7.38 16.53 12.98
N VAL A 61 -6.19 16.44 12.37
CA VAL A 61 -5.71 17.37 11.36
C VAL A 61 -5.57 16.62 10.05
N PHE A 62 -6.12 17.20 8.98
CA PHE A 62 -6.03 16.66 7.64
C PHE A 62 -5.12 17.54 6.79
N SER A 63 -4.18 16.92 6.08
CA SER A 63 -3.21 17.65 5.27
C SER A 63 -2.88 16.91 3.97
N GLU A 64 -2.50 17.66 2.96
CA GLU A 64 -1.97 17.09 1.72
C GLU A 64 -0.68 16.31 2.02
N PRO A 65 -0.52 15.07 1.51
CA PRO A 65 0.71 14.32 1.71
C PRO A 65 1.91 15.01 1.05
N THR A 66 3.00 15.13 1.78
CA THR A 66 4.26 15.66 1.25
C THR A 66 4.89 14.70 0.24
N TYR A 67 5.89 15.16 -0.51
CA TYR A 67 6.71 14.28 -1.35
C TYR A 67 7.29 13.11 -0.55
N GLN A 68 7.78 13.37 0.67
CA GLN A 68 8.34 12.32 1.53
C GLN A 68 7.28 11.33 1.98
N ASP A 69 6.07 11.80 2.31
CA ASP A 69 4.94 10.92 2.62
C ASP A 69 4.64 9.97 1.45
N GLN A 70 4.69 10.46 0.21
CA GLN A 70 4.51 9.62 -1.00
C GLN A 70 5.64 8.62 -1.18
N VAL A 71 6.89 9.03 -0.95
CA VAL A 71 8.05 8.11 -0.92
C VAL A 71 7.84 6.99 0.10
N ASP A 72 7.36 7.32 1.29
CA ASP A 72 7.16 6.35 2.37
C ASP A 72 6.02 5.37 2.05
N ILE A 73 4.96 5.84 1.39
CA ILE A 73 3.86 5.00 0.89
C ILE A 73 4.40 3.97 -0.11
N VAL A 74 5.18 4.42 -1.09
CA VAL A 74 5.77 3.54 -2.10
C VAL A 74 6.77 2.58 -1.46
N ALA A 75 7.62 3.04 -0.54
CA ALA A 75 8.58 2.20 0.16
C ALA A 75 7.91 1.12 1.01
N ASN A 76 6.79 1.44 1.68
CA ASN A 76 6.05 0.45 2.45
C ASN A 76 5.41 -0.62 1.56
N ARG A 77 4.87 -0.22 0.40
CA ARG A 77 4.35 -1.15 -0.61
C ARG A 77 5.46 -2.06 -1.17
N VAL A 78 6.64 -1.52 -1.46
CA VAL A 78 7.81 -2.30 -1.89
C VAL A 78 8.16 -3.36 -0.84
N ARG A 79 8.29 -2.97 0.43
CA ARG A 79 8.57 -3.92 1.52
C ARG A 79 7.54 -5.04 1.61
N PHE A 80 6.26 -4.70 1.50
CA PHE A 80 5.19 -5.69 1.50
C PHE A 80 5.30 -6.69 0.33
N LEU A 81 5.53 -6.19 -0.89
CA LEU A 81 5.65 -7.01 -2.10
C LEU A 81 6.89 -7.93 -2.07
N LEU A 82 8.01 -7.42 -1.57
CA LEU A 82 9.24 -8.22 -1.40
C LEU A 82 9.08 -9.28 -0.32
N GLY A 83 8.45 -8.94 0.82
CA GLY A 83 8.15 -9.93 1.87
C GLY A 83 7.23 -11.06 1.39
N ALA A 84 6.23 -10.73 0.57
CA ALA A 84 5.37 -11.74 -0.05
C ALA A 84 6.14 -12.64 -1.03
N ALA A 85 7.03 -12.07 -1.84
CA ALA A 85 7.91 -12.82 -2.73
C ALA A 85 8.85 -13.76 -1.96
N GLU A 86 9.53 -13.26 -0.93
CA GLU A 86 10.42 -14.06 -0.11
C GLU A 86 9.68 -15.21 0.58
N GLY A 87 8.48 -14.95 1.10
CA GLY A 87 7.61 -15.98 1.66
C GLY A 87 7.23 -17.07 0.65
N TRP A 88 6.94 -16.69 -0.59
CA TRP A 88 6.67 -17.65 -1.66
C TRP A 88 7.90 -18.51 -1.99
N LEU A 89 9.09 -17.91 -2.10
CA LEU A 89 10.32 -18.64 -2.42
C LEU A 89 10.77 -19.56 -1.26
N MET A 90 10.45 -19.19 -0.01
CA MET A 90 10.68 -20.06 1.16
C MET A 90 9.89 -21.37 1.06
N LEU A 91 8.67 -21.32 0.52
CA LEU A 91 7.82 -22.50 0.30
C LEU A 91 8.11 -23.23 -1.01
N ASN A 92 8.73 -22.54 -1.97
CA ASN A 92 9.09 -23.04 -3.29
C ASN A 92 10.61 -22.91 -3.50
N PRO A 93 11.43 -23.87 -3.03
CA PRO A 93 12.89 -23.76 -2.96
C PRO A 93 13.58 -23.91 -4.33
N LEU A 94 13.11 -23.20 -5.35
CA LEU A 94 13.51 -23.33 -6.74
C LEU A 94 15.01 -23.05 -6.94
N GLN A 95 15.58 -22.10 -6.20
CA GLN A 95 17.01 -21.82 -6.24
C GLN A 95 17.83 -23.03 -5.77
N TYR A 96 17.44 -23.68 -4.67
CA TYR A 96 18.12 -24.89 -4.20
C TYR A 96 17.98 -26.05 -5.19
N LYS A 97 16.79 -26.23 -5.78
CA LYS A 97 16.60 -27.26 -6.83
C LYS A 97 17.50 -27.00 -8.04
N LEU A 98 17.65 -25.74 -8.45
CA LEU A 98 18.54 -25.35 -9.53
C LEU A 98 20.01 -25.65 -9.17
N ASP A 99 20.45 -25.25 -7.98
CA ASP A 99 21.83 -25.43 -7.52
C ASP A 99 22.19 -26.92 -7.35
N MET A 100 21.23 -27.76 -6.99
CA MET A 100 21.38 -29.22 -6.92
C MET A 100 21.28 -29.90 -8.29
N GLY A 101 20.94 -29.18 -9.36
CA GLY A 101 20.78 -29.73 -10.71
C GLY A 101 19.53 -30.60 -10.89
N ILE A 102 18.53 -30.47 -10.01
CA ILE A 102 17.29 -31.28 -10.03
C ILE A 102 16.06 -30.46 -10.46
N ALA A 103 16.21 -29.17 -10.76
CA ALA A 103 15.11 -28.32 -11.21
C ALA A 103 14.63 -28.69 -12.61
N THR A 104 13.32 -28.85 -12.80
CA THR A 104 12.72 -29.04 -14.13
C THR A 104 12.78 -27.74 -14.96
N PRO A 105 12.63 -27.80 -16.29
CA PRO A 105 12.56 -26.59 -17.13
C PRO A 105 11.49 -25.59 -16.69
N GLU A 106 10.33 -26.07 -16.24
CA GLU A 106 9.23 -25.23 -15.75
C GLU A 106 9.61 -24.53 -14.44
N GLU A 107 10.30 -25.23 -13.53
CA GLU A 107 10.80 -24.65 -12.28
C GLU A 107 11.85 -23.58 -12.53
N GLN A 108 12.72 -23.79 -13.52
CA GLN A 108 13.71 -22.79 -13.94
C GLN A 108 13.03 -21.54 -14.51
N ALA A 109 11.99 -21.71 -15.33
CA ALA A 109 11.20 -20.60 -15.86
C ALA A 109 10.48 -19.82 -14.74
N SER A 110 9.88 -20.51 -13.77
CA SER A 110 9.24 -19.88 -12.60
C SER A 110 10.26 -19.11 -11.75
N LEU A 111 11.46 -19.65 -11.53
CA LEU A 111 12.53 -18.97 -10.81
C LEU A 111 13.02 -17.72 -11.56
N LEU A 112 13.10 -17.77 -12.89
CA LEU A 112 13.46 -16.61 -13.70
C LEU A 112 12.40 -15.50 -13.59
N ALA A 113 11.12 -15.86 -13.71
CA ALA A 113 10.01 -14.90 -13.56
C ALA A 113 10.00 -14.26 -12.16
N TYR A 114 10.21 -15.06 -11.11
CA TYR A 114 10.38 -14.57 -9.75
C TYR A 114 11.51 -13.52 -9.63
N LYS A 115 12.70 -13.81 -10.18
CA LYS A 115 13.85 -12.91 -10.13
C LYS A 115 13.57 -11.60 -10.88
N GLN A 116 12.94 -11.68 -12.05
CA GLN A 116 12.55 -10.51 -12.83
C GLN A 116 11.55 -9.64 -12.06
N TYR A 117 10.55 -10.25 -11.42
CA TYR A 117 9.60 -9.54 -10.57
C TYR A 117 10.31 -8.86 -9.39
N TYR A 118 11.19 -9.56 -8.67
CA TYR A 118 11.91 -9.01 -7.52
C TYR A 118 12.74 -7.78 -7.92
N VAL A 119 13.46 -7.85 -9.05
CA VAL A 119 14.21 -6.72 -9.61
C VAL A 119 13.27 -5.57 -9.97
N ALA A 120 12.18 -5.85 -10.70
CA ALA A 120 11.23 -4.82 -11.10
C ALA A 120 10.60 -4.09 -9.89
N VAL A 121 10.34 -4.78 -8.79
CA VAL A 121 9.85 -4.18 -7.54
C VAL A 121 10.91 -3.30 -6.89
N CYS A 122 12.19 -3.72 -6.87
CA CYS A 122 13.29 -2.90 -6.36
C CYS A 122 13.56 -1.64 -7.21
N GLU A 123 13.23 -1.69 -8.50
CA GLU A 123 13.46 -0.61 -9.45
C GLU A 123 12.29 0.36 -9.61
N VAL A 124 11.18 0.23 -8.88
CA VAL A 124 10.03 1.16 -9.03
C VAL A 124 10.40 2.64 -8.84
N LYS A 125 11.46 2.93 -8.09
CA LYS A 125 11.98 4.30 -7.90
C LYS A 125 12.62 4.92 -9.15
N THR A 126 12.90 4.13 -10.18
CA THR A 126 13.48 4.60 -11.45
C THR A 126 12.40 4.93 -12.48
N GLN A 127 11.14 4.58 -12.20
CA GLN A 127 10.02 4.86 -13.10
C GLN A 127 9.74 6.36 -13.21
N SER A 128 9.33 6.79 -14.40
CA SER A 128 8.81 8.15 -14.61
C SER A 128 7.55 8.36 -13.79
N GLY A 129 7.49 9.45 -13.03
CA GLY A 129 6.33 9.79 -12.20
C GLY A 129 6.45 9.34 -10.75
N TYR A 130 7.51 8.62 -10.37
CA TYR A 130 7.80 8.32 -8.97
C TYR A 130 7.90 9.63 -8.14
N PRO A 131 7.35 9.66 -6.90
CA PRO A 131 6.59 8.61 -6.21
C PRO A 131 5.08 8.63 -6.46
N TYR A 132 4.57 9.61 -7.20
CA TYR A 132 3.13 9.87 -7.38
C TYR A 132 2.45 8.87 -8.32
N THR A 133 3.17 8.35 -9.31
CA THR A 133 2.66 7.37 -10.27
C THR A 133 3.67 6.25 -10.39
N VAL A 134 3.26 5.05 -9.98
CA VAL A 134 4.07 3.84 -10.02
C VAL A 134 3.27 2.74 -10.70
N THR A 135 3.81 2.18 -11.77
CA THR A 135 3.31 0.94 -12.37
C THR A 135 3.88 -0.23 -11.59
N TRP A 136 3.02 -0.88 -10.81
CA TRP A 136 3.43 -1.99 -9.97
C TRP A 136 3.62 -3.28 -10.77
N PRO A 137 4.76 -3.98 -10.62
CA PRO A 137 4.96 -5.29 -11.21
C PRO A 137 3.88 -6.27 -10.72
N VAL A 138 3.46 -7.18 -11.61
CA VAL A 138 2.51 -8.25 -11.27
C VAL A 138 3.29 -9.49 -10.83
N ALA A 139 2.95 -10.05 -9.67
CA ALA A 139 3.59 -11.26 -9.17
C ALA A 139 3.29 -12.44 -10.13
N PRO A 140 4.31 -13.20 -10.57
CA PRO A 140 4.13 -14.30 -11.52
C PRO A 140 3.80 -15.64 -10.84
N PHE A 141 3.43 -15.63 -9.55
CA PHE A 141 3.34 -16.81 -8.70
C PHE A 141 2.16 -16.76 -7.72
#